data_AF-A0A7Y5G110-F1
#
_entry.id   AF-A0A7Y5G110-F1
#
_cell.length_a   1.000
_cell.length_b   1.000
_cell.length_c   1.000
_cell.angle_alpha   90.00
_cell.angle_beta   90.00
_cell.angle_gamma   90.00
#
_symmetry.space_group_name_H-M   'P 1'
#
loop_
_entity.id
_entity.type
_entity.pdbx_description
1 polymer ?
#
loop_
_entity_poly.entity_id
_entity_poly.type
_entity_poly.pdbx_seq_one_letter_code
_entity_poly.pdbx_strand_id
1 'polypeptide(L)' 'MQASAIIVAAGQGTRFGGELPKQFLMLCQRPILAHTLQRFEQAEAITEVVLVASQAWVSYI' A
#
# COMPACT_ATOMS: atom_id res chain seq x y z
N MET A 1 7.51 -21.09 -9.05
CA MET A 1 7.70 -20.87 -7.60
C MET A 1 6.63 -19.87 -7.18
N GLN A 2 5.91 -20.12 -6.09
CA GLN A 2 4.87 -19.22 -5.58
C GLN A 2 5.40 -18.48 -4.35
N ALA A 3 4.94 -17.24 -4.15
CA ALA A 3 5.32 -16.39 -3.03
C ALA A 3 4.09 -15.64 -2.48
N SER A 4 4.21 -15.19 -1.22
CA SER A 4 3.32 -14.20 -0.60
C SER A 4 4.02 -12.85 -0.56
N ALA A 5 3.27 -11.76 -0.74
CA ALA A 5 3.75 -10.40 -0.61
C ALA A 5 3.28 -9.78 0.70
N ILE A 6 4.20 -9.26 1.51
CA ILE A 6 3.87 -8.45 2.69
C ILE A 6 4.16 -6.99 2.36
N ILE A 7 3.12 -6.16 2.34
CA ILE A 7 3.25 -4.73 2.04
C ILE A 7 3.04 -3.95 3.34
N VAL A 8 4.11 -3.34 3.85
CA VAL A 8 4.08 -2.57 5.09
C VAL A 8 3.71 -1.11 4.80
N ALA A 9 2.42 -0.80 4.93
CA ALA A 9 1.82 0.52 4.68
C ALA A 9 1.38 1.22 6.00
N ALA A 10 2.03 0.92 7.11
CA ALA A 10 1.75 1.52 8.42
C ALA A 10 2.55 2.81 8.72
N GLY A 11 3.50 3.16 7.84
CA GLY A 11 4.36 4.33 8.03
C GLY A 11 3.61 5.66 7.93
N GLN A 12 4.04 6.66 8.69
CA GLN A 12 3.43 8.01 8.70
C GLN A 12 3.91 8.90 7.54
N GLY A 13 5.01 8.55 6.87
CA GLY A 13 5.49 9.31 5.70
C GLY A 13 6.03 10.72 6.01
N THR A 14 6.46 11.01 7.24
CA THR A 14 6.84 12.37 7.68
C THR A 14 7.91 13.07 6.83
N ARG A 15 8.87 12.31 6.27
CA ARG A 15 9.88 12.85 5.34
C ARG A 15 9.33 13.17 3.94
N PHE A 16 8.25 12.51 3.55
CA PHE A 16 7.58 12.76 2.28
C PHE A 16 6.74 14.05 2.35
N GLY A 17 6.23 14.39 3.54
CA GLY A 17 5.33 15.53 3.76
C GLY A 17 3.91 15.26 3.27
N GLY A 18 3.00 16.19 3.57
CA GLY A 18 1.57 16.11 3.23
C GLY A 18 0.66 15.93 4.44
N GLU A 19 -0.64 16.12 4.23
CA GLU A 19 -1.66 16.04 5.29
C GLU A 19 -2.05 14.59 5.65
N LEU A 20 -1.80 13.64 4.73
CA LEU A 20 -2.06 12.22 4.90
C LEU A 20 -0.74 11.43 4.76
N PRO A 21 -0.62 10.25 5.41
CA PRO A 21 0.47 9.32 5.14
C PRO A 21 0.62 9.05 3.64
N LYS A 22 1.87 8.97 3.16
CA LYS A 22 2.15 8.95 1.72
C LYS A 22 1.35 7.93 0.93
N GLN A 23 1.09 6.75 1.50
CA GLN A 23 0.39 5.65 0.86
C GLN A 23 -1.04 6.01 0.44
N PHE A 24 -1.66 7.00 1.09
CA PHE A 24 -3.01 7.48 0.79
C PHE A 24 -3.03 8.71 -0.12
N LEU A 25 -1.88 9.34 -0.37
CA LEU A 25 -1.80 10.48 -1.27
C LEU A 25 -2.11 10.05 -2.71
N MET A 26 -2.74 10.94 -3.46
CA MET A 26 -3.11 10.72 -4.86
C MET A 26 -1.91 10.93 -5.78
N LEU A 27 -1.67 9.95 -6.65
CA LEU A 27 -0.70 10.03 -7.74
C LEU A 27 -1.42 9.63 -9.03
N CYS A 28 -1.50 10.55 -9.99
CA CYS A 28 -2.20 10.31 -11.26
C CYS A 28 -3.63 9.77 -11.05
N GLN A 29 -4.41 10.44 -10.19
CA GLN A 29 -5.80 10.10 -9.87
C GLN A 29 -6.01 8.74 -9.17
N ARG A 30 -4.96 8.11 -8.64
CA ARG A 30 -5.05 6.89 -7.83
C ARG A 30 -4.17 6.98 -6.58
N PRO A 31 -4.57 6.43 -5.42
CA PRO A 31 -3.72 6.41 -4.24
C PRO A 31 -2.40 5.69 -4.52
N ILE A 32 -1.30 6.16 -3.93
CA ILE A 32 0.02 5.50 -4.04
C ILE A 32 -0.06 4.01 -3.66
N LEU A 33 -0.84 3.66 -2.64
CA LEU A 33 -1.08 2.28 -2.23
C LEU A 33 -1.72 1.43 -3.35
N ALA A 34 -2.72 1.98 -4.05
CA ALA A 34 -3.44 1.27 -5.11
C ALA A 34 -2.51 0.90 -6.29
N HIS A 35 -1.56 1.77 -6.64
CA HIS A 35 -0.54 1.44 -7.65
C HIS A 35 0.33 0.25 -7.23
N THR A 36 0.62 0.13 -5.93
CA THR A 36 1.43 -0.96 -5.40
C THR A 36 0.63 -2.26 -5.39
N LEU A 37 -0.57 -2.25 -4.79
CA LEU A 37 -1.45 -3.42 -4.71
C LEU A 37 -1.73 -4.01 -6.09
N GLN A 38 -2.11 -3.17 -7.06
CA GLN A 38 -2.38 -3.61 -8.43
C GLN A 38 -1.20 -4.40 -9.03
N ARG A 39 0.05 -3.99 -8.78
CA ARG A 39 1.22 -4.68 -9.35
C ARG A 39 1.46 -6.04 -8.70
N PHE A 40 1.24 -6.15 -7.40
CA PHE A 40 1.39 -7.42 -6.69
C PHE A 40 0.25 -8.39 -7.01
N GLU A 41 -1.00 -7.90 -7.11
CA GLU A 41 -2.15 -8.72 -7.49
C GLU A 41 -2.08 -9.24 -8.94
N GLN A 42 -1.43 -8.51 -9.84
CA GLN A 42 -1.24 -8.91 -11.24
C GLN A 42 -0.04 -9.83 -11.47
N ALA A 43 0.82 -10.05 -10.46
CA ALA A 43 2.00 -10.88 -10.61
C ALA A 43 1.65 -12.35 -10.41
N GLU A 44 1.78 -13.17 -11.46
CA GLU A 44 1.44 -14.61 -11.43
C GLU A 44 2.17 -15.41 -10.34
N ALA A 45 3.35 -14.94 -9.92
CA ALA A 45 4.12 -15.59 -8.86
C ALA A 45 3.58 -15.30 -7.45
N ILE A 46 2.72 -14.29 -7.28
CA ILE A 46 2.17 -13.87 -5.99
C ILE A 46 0.79 -14.49 -5.81
N THR A 47 0.63 -15.26 -4.74
CA THR A 47 -0.61 -15.98 -4.42
C THR A 47 -1.41 -15.35 -3.30
N GLU A 48 -0.77 -14.47 -2.53
CA GLU A 48 -1.34 -13.81 -1.36
C GLU A 48 -0.69 -12.44 -1.19
N VAL A 49 -1.49 -11.44 -0.85
CA VAL A 49 -1.02 -10.11 -0.47
C VAL A 49 -1.51 -9.81 0.94
N VAL A 50 -0.57 -9.62 1.87
CA VAL A 50 -0.84 -9.20 3.25
C VAL A 50 -0.49 -7.72 3.38
N LEU A 51 -1.51 -6.89 3.55
CA LEU A 51 -1.35 -5.47 3.79
C LEU A 51 -1.25 -5.20 5.30
N VAL A 52 -0.12 -4.65 5.75
CA VAL A 52 0.07 -4.22 7.13
C VAL A 52 -0.20 -2.73 7.24
N ALA A 53 -1.17 -2.36 8.06
CA ALA A 53 -1.59 -0.98 8.26
C ALA A 53 -1.56 -0.59 9.74
N SER A 54 -1.43 0.71 10.01
CA SER A 54 -1.63 1.23 11.36
C SER A 54 -3.12 1.27 11.67
N GLN A 55 -3.50 0.89 12.90
CA GLN A 55 -4.90 0.88 13.35
C GLN A 55 -5.61 2.22 13.12
N ALA A 56 -4.88 3.34 13.22
CA ALA A 56 -5.41 4.69 13.02
C ALA A 56 -5.87 4.96 11.57
N TRP A 57 -5.42 4.15 10.61
CA TRP A 57 -5.66 4.36 9.18
C TRP A 57 -6.42 3.20 8.53
N VAL A 58 -6.99 2.29 9.31
CA VAL A 58 -7.76 1.14 8.79
C VAL A 58 -8.99 1.61 7.99
N SER A 59 -9.60 2.75 8.35
CA SER A 59 -10.74 3.30 7.61
C SER A 59 -10.40 3.85 6.21
N TYR A 60 -9.11 3.98 5.88
CA TYR A 60 -8.62 4.44 4.57
C TYR A 60 -8.28 3.28 3.62
N ILE A 61 -8.48 2.05 4.06
CA ILE A 61 -8.21 0.81 3.32
C ILE A 61 -9.55 0.17 2.99
#